data_AF-A0A4Q1ZWL4-F1
#
_entry.id   AF-A0A4Q1ZWL4-F1
#
_cell.length_a   1.000
_cell.length_b   1.000
_cell.length_c   1.000
_cell.angle_alpha   90.00
_cell.angle_beta   90.00
_cell.angle_gamma   90.00
#
_symmetry.space_group_name_H-M   'P 1'
#
loop_
_entity.id
_entity.type
_entity.pdbx_description
1 polymer ?
#
loop_
_entity_poly.entity_id
_entity_poly.type
_entity_poly.pdbx_seq_one_letter_code
_entity_poly.pdbx_strand_id
1 'polypeptide(L)'
;MMLRLALLLCLVTLPLRAEEVVLGLSRDRVAITATFEGSDILIFGAVKREAPISEVPLGVVITVAGPSQPVQVRRKERRFGIWVNTDAVDLDAAPTFYAVATSGSLDQVLTETEDLRHRVSIPRAIRSVGAASMAEDAERFTDALIRIRERTDAYQLLENAVALDEQTLFRTAISLPANLTEGAYKTRIFLTREGRVVSQFETVIDVRKVGLERWLFTLSRQQPLAYGLMSLAIAIAAGWAASAAFRVLRRT
;
A
#
# COMPACT_ATOMS: atom_id res chain seq x y z
N MET A 1 5.34 -54.88 -23.14
CA MET A 1 6.15 -53.66 -22.96
C MET A 1 5.30 -52.44 -22.61
N MET A 2 4.13 -52.23 -23.25
CA MET A 2 3.25 -51.08 -22.97
C MET A 2 2.69 -51.02 -21.54
N LEU A 3 2.43 -52.16 -20.89
CA LEU A 3 1.92 -52.20 -19.51
C LEU A 3 2.92 -51.68 -18.47
N ARG A 4 4.24 -51.85 -18.72
CA ARG A 4 5.29 -51.32 -17.85
C ARG A 4 5.47 -49.81 -18.01
N LEU A 5 5.19 -49.27 -19.21
CA LEU A 5 5.24 -47.84 -19.47
C LEU A 5 4.05 -47.10 -18.81
N ALA A 6 2.86 -47.71 -18.79
CA ALA A 6 1.69 -47.18 -18.12
C ALA A 6 1.85 -47.14 -16.59
N LEU A 7 2.48 -48.17 -16.00
CA LEU A 7 2.77 -48.20 -14.56
C LEU A 7 3.80 -47.12 -14.15
N LEU A 8 4.77 -46.83 -15.02
CA LEU A 8 5.75 -45.76 -14.82
C LEU A 8 5.12 -44.36 -14.93
N LEU A 9 4.09 -44.19 -15.78
CA LEU A 9 3.37 -42.93 -15.90
C LEU A 9 2.47 -42.62 -14.68
N CYS A 10 1.89 -43.66 -14.05
CA CYS A 10 1.08 -43.49 -12.83
C CYS A 10 1.90 -43.20 -11.57
N LEU A 11 3.20 -43.52 -11.53
CA LEU A 11 4.05 -43.22 -10.37
C LEU A 11 4.55 -41.76 -10.32
N VAL A 12 4.27 -40.95 -11.35
CA VAL A 12 4.70 -39.55 -11.42
C VAL A 12 3.59 -38.58 -10.98
N THR A 13 2.41 -39.07 -10.61
CA THR A 13 1.37 -38.22 -9.98
C THR A 13 1.69 -38.01 -8.49
N LEU A 14 2.83 -37.36 -8.20
CA LEU A 14 3.07 -36.83 -6.86
C LEU A 14 2.03 -35.75 -6.59
N PRO A 15 1.33 -35.78 -5.44
CA PRO A 15 0.38 -34.73 -5.10
C PRO A 15 1.15 -33.40 -5.03
N LEU A 16 0.70 -32.44 -5.84
CA LEU A 16 1.23 -31.09 -5.82
C LEU A 16 0.93 -30.50 -4.44
N ARG A 17 1.97 -30.32 -3.61
CA ARG A 17 1.85 -29.73 -2.28
C ARG A 17 1.61 -28.22 -2.42
N ALA A 18 0.36 -27.84 -2.62
CA ALA A 18 -0.05 -26.44 -2.66
C ALA A 18 -0.36 -25.95 -1.24
N GLU A 19 0.38 -24.94 -0.78
CA GLU A 19 -0.03 -24.11 0.36
C GLU A 19 -0.80 -22.91 -0.20
N GLU A 20 -2.06 -22.75 0.22
CA GLU A 20 -2.96 -21.71 -0.27
C GLU A 20 -3.17 -20.66 0.84
N VAL A 21 -3.09 -19.38 0.50
CA VAL A 21 -3.40 -18.31 1.47
C VAL A 21 -4.92 -18.11 1.49
N VAL A 22 -5.53 -18.22 2.67
CA VAL A 22 -6.91 -17.78 2.89
C VAL A 22 -6.88 -16.52 3.75
N LEU A 23 -7.04 -15.38 3.09
CA LEU A 23 -6.93 -14.07 3.72
C LEU A 23 -8.30 -13.55 4.18
N GLY A 24 -8.33 -12.87 5.32
CA GLY A 24 -9.37 -11.90 5.66
C GLY A 24 -8.72 -10.54 5.89
N LEU A 25 -9.25 -9.45 5.34
CA LEU A 25 -8.76 -8.10 5.64
C LEU A 25 -9.64 -7.45 6.69
N SER A 26 -9.05 -6.71 7.64
CA SER A 26 -9.82 -5.92 8.62
C SER A 26 -10.63 -4.81 7.94
N ARG A 27 -10.01 -4.16 6.95
CA ARG A 27 -10.61 -3.09 6.15
C ARG A 27 -10.11 -3.18 4.71
N ASP A 28 -11.05 -3.26 3.77
CA ASP A 28 -10.81 -3.23 2.32
C ASP A 28 -10.77 -1.79 1.75
N ARG A 29 -11.08 -0.77 2.56
CA ARG A 29 -11.18 0.63 2.14
C ARG A 29 -10.65 1.61 3.19
N VAL A 30 -10.03 2.70 2.73
CA VAL A 30 -9.59 3.83 3.56
C VAL A 30 -10.18 5.13 3.02
N ALA A 31 -10.74 5.92 3.93
CA ALA A 31 -11.48 7.14 3.61
C ALA A 31 -10.68 8.37 4.06
N ILE A 32 -10.24 9.21 3.12
CA ILE A 32 -9.49 10.45 3.41
C ILE A 32 -10.49 11.60 3.59
N THR A 33 -10.65 12.09 4.81
CA THR A 33 -11.45 13.28 5.16
C THR A 33 -10.62 14.57 5.16
N ALA A 34 -11.26 15.74 5.23
CA ALA A 34 -10.58 17.03 5.36
C ALA A 34 -9.70 17.15 6.62
N THR A 35 -9.99 16.37 7.67
CA THR A 35 -9.23 16.28 8.93
C THR A 35 -8.46 14.95 9.05
N PHE A 36 -8.09 14.33 7.93
CA PHE A 36 -7.37 13.06 7.95
C PHE A 36 -5.93 13.26 8.44
N GLU A 37 -5.59 12.64 9.57
CA GLU A 37 -4.26 12.72 10.20
C GLU A 37 -3.42 11.45 9.98
N GLY A 38 -3.92 10.52 9.16
CA GLY A 38 -3.36 9.18 9.00
C GLY A 38 -4.31 8.10 9.53
N SER A 39 -3.98 6.83 9.26
CA SER A 39 -4.75 5.69 9.76
C SER A 39 -3.92 4.41 9.75
N ASP A 40 -4.15 3.53 10.72
CA ASP A 40 -3.56 2.19 10.68
C ASP A 40 -4.45 1.21 9.92
N ILE A 41 -3.84 0.42 9.03
CA ILE A 41 -4.47 -0.74 8.42
C ILE A 41 -3.99 -1.99 9.15
N LEU A 42 -4.94 -2.74 9.70
CA LEU A 42 -4.71 -4.08 10.21
C LEU A 42 -4.90 -5.11 9.10
N ILE A 43 -3.84 -5.85 8.79
CA ILE A 43 -3.85 -6.94 7.83
C ILE A 43 -3.75 -8.23 8.63
N PHE A 44 -4.71 -9.14 8.46
CA PHE A 44 -4.66 -10.48 9.04
C PHE A 44 -4.82 -11.53 7.94
N GLY A 45 -4.52 -12.78 8.24
CA GLY A 45 -4.67 -13.85 7.27
C GLY A 45 -4.34 -15.19 7.87
N ALA A 46 -4.84 -16.24 7.24
CA ALA A 46 -4.54 -17.61 7.61
C ALA A 46 -3.94 -18.37 6.43
N VAL A 47 -3.04 -19.30 6.73
CA VAL A 47 -2.45 -20.22 5.75
C VAL A 47 -3.27 -21.49 5.75
N LYS A 48 -4.02 -21.71 4.67
CA LYS A 48 -4.76 -22.94 4.44
C LYS A 48 -3.80 -23.99 3.88
N ARG A 49 -3.82 -25.17 4.48
CA ARG A 49 -3.01 -26.32 4.04
C ARG A 49 -3.82 -27.59 4.13
N GLU A 50 -3.56 -28.50 3.21
CA GLU A 50 -4.10 -29.86 3.22
C GLU A 50 -3.09 -30.86 3.78
N ALA A 51 -1.82 -30.46 3.87
CA ALA A 51 -0.71 -31.27 4.38
C ALA A 51 -0.28 -30.83 5.79
N PRO A 52 0.41 -31.71 6.55
CA PRO A 52 0.99 -31.36 7.85
C PRO A 52 1.95 -30.16 7.76
N ILE A 53 2.12 -29.47 8.89
CA ILE A 53 3.05 -28.36 9.02
C ILE A 53 4.47 -28.83 8.69
N SER A 54 5.12 -28.14 7.74
CA SER A 54 6.52 -28.38 7.40
C SER A 54 7.43 -27.98 8.56
N GLU A 55 8.49 -28.74 8.80
CA GLU A 55 9.52 -28.42 9.81
C GLU A 55 10.27 -27.12 9.48
N VAL A 56 10.43 -26.83 8.17
CA VAL A 56 11.00 -25.57 7.70
C VAL A 56 10.12 -24.41 8.18
N PRO A 57 10.66 -23.37 8.83
CA PRO A 57 9.90 -22.20 9.25
C PRO A 57 9.22 -21.49 8.07
N LEU A 58 8.01 -20.99 8.31
CA LEU A 58 7.29 -20.14 7.36
C LEU A 58 7.68 -18.67 7.57
N GLY A 59 8.04 -17.98 6.50
CA GLY A 59 8.15 -16.53 6.44
C GLY A 59 6.92 -15.90 5.79
N VAL A 60 6.61 -14.67 6.20
CA VAL A 60 5.54 -13.86 5.60
C VAL A 60 6.08 -12.49 5.27
N VAL A 61 5.88 -12.06 4.02
CA VAL A 61 6.23 -10.72 3.55
C VAL A 61 4.98 -10.05 2.99
N ILE A 62 4.67 -8.86 3.47
CA ILE A 62 3.50 -8.10 3.06
C ILE A 62 3.98 -6.77 2.48
N THR A 63 3.58 -6.45 1.25
CA THR A 63 3.86 -5.16 0.61
C THR A 63 2.58 -4.40 0.37
N VAL A 64 2.54 -3.10 0.66
CA VAL A 64 1.42 -2.21 0.33
C VAL A 64 1.94 -1.08 -0.54
N ALA A 65 1.45 -1.00 -1.78
CA ALA A 65 1.90 -0.03 -2.78
C ALA A 65 0.75 0.89 -3.22
N GLY A 66 0.91 2.20 -3.01
CA GLY A 66 0.02 3.21 -3.57
C GLY A 66 0.16 3.33 -5.10
N PRO A 67 -0.68 4.16 -5.75
CA PRO A 67 -0.59 4.43 -7.18
C PRO A 67 0.81 4.84 -7.60
N SER A 68 1.34 4.23 -8.67
CA SER A 68 2.64 4.62 -9.21
C SER A 68 2.52 5.82 -10.13
N GLN A 69 3.39 6.81 -9.96
CA GLN A 69 3.41 8.05 -10.73
C GLN A 69 4.85 8.38 -11.17
N PRO A 70 5.03 9.06 -12.31
CA PRO A 70 6.33 9.59 -12.69
C PRO A 70 6.77 10.69 -11.72
N VAL A 71 8.04 10.69 -11.34
CA VAL A 71 8.62 11.65 -10.39
C VAL A 71 9.94 12.17 -10.93
N GLN A 72 10.08 13.50 -10.95
CA GLN A 72 11.34 14.17 -11.26
C GLN A 72 12.10 14.52 -9.99
N VAL A 73 13.29 13.95 -9.82
CA VAL A 73 14.16 14.21 -8.67
C VAL A 73 15.22 15.22 -9.09
N ARG A 74 15.38 16.29 -8.31
CA ARG A 74 16.35 17.36 -8.58
C ARG A 74 17.44 17.42 -7.51
N ARG A 75 18.69 17.58 -7.94
CA ARG A 75 19.82 17.85 -7.05
C ARG A 75 19.95 19.35 -6.83
N LYS A 76 19.96 19.77 -5.56
CA LYS A 76 20.30 21.14 -5.16
C LYS A 76 21.76 21.21 -4.75
N GLU A 77 22.47 22.17 -5.32
CA GLU A 77 23.85 22.50 -4.95
C GLU A 77 23.92 24.00 -4.61
N ARG A 78 24.85 24.36 -3.71
CA ARG A 78 25.10 25.75 -3.39
C ARG A 78 26.14 26.32 -4.35
N ARG A 79 25.73 27.22 -5.25
CA ARG A 79 26.63 27.94 -6.15
C ARG A 79 26.55 29.43 -5.87
N PHE A 80 27.70 30.09 -5.80
CA PHE A 80 27.80 31.53 -5.54
C PHE A 80 26.96 32.00 -4.32
N GLY A 81 26.91 31.17 -3.27
CA GLY A 81 26.18 31.49 -2.03
C GLY A 81 24.67 31.18 -2.05
N ILE A 82 24.07 30.84 -3.19
CA ILE A 82 22.63 30.51 -3.33
C ILE A 82 22.40 29.03 -3.66
N TRP A 83 21.24 28.50 -3.29
CA TRP A 83 20.84 27.13 -3.67
C TRP A 83 20.23 27.12 -5.06
N VAL A 84 20.79 26.31 -5.96
CA VAL A 84 20.31 26.14 -7.33
C VAL A 84 20.13 24.66 -7.64
N ASN A 85 19.11 24.34 -8.45
CA ASN A 85 18.93 22.99 -8.97
C ASN A 85 19.95 22.80 -10.10
N THR A 86 20.90 21.88 -9.94
CA THR A 86 21.98 21.67 -10.93
C THR A 86 21.64 20.55 -11.89
N ASP A 87 21.02 19.49 -11.40
CA ASP A 87 20.76 18.26 -12.15
C ASP A 87 19.35 17.74 -11.85
N ALA A 88 18.79 17.00 -12.79
CA ALA A 88 17.47 16.39 -12.67
C ALA A 88 17.46 15.01 -13.33
N VAL A 89 16.78 14.06 -12.70
CA VAL A 89 16.52 12.73 -13.26
C VAL A 89 15.02 12.44 -13.14
N ASP A 90 14.44 11.97 -14.23
CA ASP A 90 13.06 11.52 -14.29
C ASP A 90 12.99 10.02 -13.99
N LEU A 91 12.12 9.65 -13.04
CA LEU A 91 11.80 8.27 -12.71
C LEU A 91 10.39 7.97 -13.24
N ASP A 92 10.25 6.96 -14.10
CA ASP A 92 8.98 6.69 -14.80
C ASP A 92 7.86 6.26 -13.86
N ALA A 93 8.19 5.48 -12.84
CA ALA A 93 7.20 4.97 -11.90
C ALA A 93 7.80 4.79 -10.52
N ALA A 94 7.35 5.62 -9.59
CA ALA A 94 7.54 5.45 -8.16
C ALA A 94 6.17 5.38 -7.48
N PRO A 95 5.91 4.37 -6.62
CA PRO A 95 4.71 4.36 -5.78
C PRO A 95 4.62 5.63 -4.92
N THR A 96 3.43 6.20 -4.77
CA THR A 96 3.23 7.34 -3.87
C THR A 96 3.39 6.97 -2.39
N PHE A 97 3.19 5.69 -2.08
CA PHE A 97 3.37 5.04 -0.78
C PHE A 97 3.88 3.62 -1.01
N TYR A 98 4.81 3.14 -0.19
CA TYR A 98 5.30 1.77 -0.27
C TYR A 98 5.77 1.25 1.10
N ALA A 99 5.04 0.32 1.68
CA ALA A 99 5.43 -0.33 2.95
C ALA A 99 5.75 -1.80 2.71
N VAL A 100 6.80 -2.29 3.34
CA VAL A 100 7.19 -3.72 3.36
C VAL A 100 7.23 -4.16 4.82
N ALA A 101 6.37 -5.10 5.20
CA ALA A 101 6.35 -5.70 6.53
C ALA A 101 6.73 -7.17 6.45
N THR A 102 7.62 -7.61 7.33
CA THR A 102 8.15 -8.99 7.30
C THR A 102 8.05 -9.66 8.67
N SER A 103 7.94 -10.99 8.68
CA SER A 103 7.91 -11.79 9.92
C SER A 103 9.29 -11.99 10.56
N GLY A 104 10.37 -11.69 9.83
CA GLY A 104 11.77 -11.70 10.26
C GLY A 104 12.52 -10.55 9.59
N SER A 105 13.86 -10.53 9.61
CA SER A 105 14.60 -9.59 8.76
C SER A 105 14.40 -9.93 7.28
N LEU A 106 14.37 -8.92 6.40
CA LEU A 106 14.00 -9.07 4.99
C LEU A 106 14.91 -10.07 4.27
N ASP A 107 16.20 -10.03 4.54
CA ASP A 107 17.24 -10.91 3.98
C ASP A 107 17.11 -12.38 4.44
N GLN A 108 16.51 -12.62 5.61
CA GLN A 108 16.23 -13.98 6.11
C GLN A 108 14.95 -14.56 5.52
N VAL A 109 13.92 -13.72 5.34
CA VAL A 109 12.60 -14.18 4.86
C VAL A 109 12.46 -14.13 3.35
N LEU A 110 13.34 -13.44 2.62
CA LEU A 110 13.30 -13.33 1.17
C LEU A 110 14.72 -13.30 0.59
N THR A 111 15.05 -14.26 -0.27
CA THR A 111 16.34 -14.25 -0.97
C THR A 111 16.40 -13.15 -2.03
N GLU A 112 17.61 -12.69 -2.36
CA GLU A 112 17.80 -11.64 -3.36
C GLU A 112 17.26 -12.04 -4.75
N THR A 113 17.33 -13.32 -5.12
CA THR A 113 16.77 -13.82 -6.38
C THR A 113 15.24 -13.66 -6.41
N GLU A 114 14.61 -13.86 -5.28
CA GLU A 114 13.16 -13.73 -5.11
C GLU A 114 12.74 -12.27 -5.06
N ASP A 115 13.54 -11.42 -4.39
CA ASP A 115 13.35 -9.98 -4.40
C ASP A 115 13.48 -9.39 -5.81
N LEU A 116 14.47 -9.83 -6.59
CA LEU A 116 14.61 -9.46 -8.00
C LEU A 116 13.40 -9.86 -8.84
N ARG A 117 12.88 -11.07 -8.61
CA ARG A 117 11.74 -11.60 -9.35
C ARG A 117 10.43 -10.91 -9.00
N HIS A 118 10.18 -10.64 -7.73
CA HIS A 118 8.91 -10.14 -7.22
C HIS A 118 8.91 -8.62 -6.93
N ARG A 119 10.08 -7.96 -6.96
CA ARG A 119 10.30 -6.54 -6.68
C ARG A 119 9.67 -6.15 -5.33
N VAL A 120 10.19 -6.74 -4.26
CA VAL A 120 9.63 -6.60 -2.92
C VAL A 120 10.28 -5.44 -2.18
N SER A 121 11.60 -5.33 -2.20
CA SER A 121 12.35 -4.26 -1.54
C SER A 121 12.04 -2.89 -2.16
N ILE A 122 12.18 -1.84 -1.34
CA ILE A 122 11.88 -0.47 -1.73
C ILE A 122 12.65 -0.04 -3.00
N PRO A 123 13.97 -0.30 -3.14
CA PRO A 123 14.70 0.08 -4.35
C PRO A 123 14.19 -0.63 -5.60
N ARG A 124 13.77 -1.91 -5.48
CA ARG A 124 13.28 -2.72 -6.61
C ARG A 124 11.85 -2.36 -7.02
N ALA A 125 11.07 -1.74 -6.13
CA ALA A 125 9.72 -1.27 -6.42
C ALA A 125 9.69 -0.01 -7.30
N ILE A 126 10.79 0.76 -7.33
CA ILE A 126 10.92 1.97 -8.14
C ILE A 126 11.45 1.57 -9.53
N ARG A 127 10.77 2.03 -10.58
CA ARG A 127 11.20 1.83 -11.96
C ARG A 127 11.83 3.10 -12.50
N SER A 128 13.08 2.97 -12.94
CA SER A 128 13.82 3.95 -13.72
C SER A 128 14.14 3.33 -15.07
N VAL A 129 13.43 3.71 -16.13
CA VAL A 129 13.78 3.38 -17.52
C VAL A 129 14.31 4.66 -18.16
N GLY A 130 15.48 4.60 -18.81
CA GLY A 130 16.08 5.76 -19.48
C GLY A 130 17.37 6.28 -18.84
N ALA A 131 17.74 5.80 -17.65
CA ALA A 131 19.02 6.15 -17.03
C ALA A 131 20.23 5.33 -17.54
N ALA A 132 20.05 4.54 -18.60
CA ALA A 132 21.12 3.72 -19.18
C ALA A 132 22.29 4.56 -19.74
N SER A 133 22.07 5.85 -20.04
CA SER A 133 23.13 6.78 -20.42
C SER A 133 23.82 7.47 -19.23
N MET A 134 23.35 7.29 -17.99
CA MET A 134 23.91 7.86 -16.74
C MET A 134 23.70 6.91 -15.53
N ALA A 135 24.09 5.65 -15.67
CA ALA A 135 23.74 4.57 -14.73
C ALA A 135 24.18 4.84 -13.27
N GLU A 136 25.36 5.43 -13.05
CA GLU A 136 25.83 5.78 -11.70
C GLU A 136 25.03 6.91 -11.03
N ASP A 137 24.44 7.82 -11.80
CA ASP A 137 23.63 8.90 -11.24
C ASP A 137 22.22 8.38 -10.89
N ALA A 138 21.66 7.48 -11.70
CA ALA A 138 20.33 6.92 -11.50
C ALA A 138 20.10 6.32 -10.10
N GLU A 139 21.06 5.53 -9.61
CA GLU A 139 21.00 4.91 -8.29
C GLU A 139 21.05 5.97 -7.19
N ARG A 140 21.97 6.95 -7.29
CA ARG A 140 22.07 8.05 -6.31
C ARG A 140 20.78 8.87 -6.23
N PHE A 141 20.12 9.13 -7.36
CA PHE A 141 18.83 9.83 -7.40
C PHE A 141 17.69 8.98 -6.83
N THR A 142 17.72 7.67 -7.06
CA THR A 142 16.76 6.71 -6.48
C THR A 142 16.91 6.66 -4.96
N ASP A 143 18.14 6.52 -4.46
CA ASP A 143 18.44 6.55 -3.01
C ASP A 143 18.04 7.88 -2.38
N ALA A 144 18.24 8.99 -3.08
CA ALA A 144 17.80 10.30 -2.62
C ALA A 144 16.27 10.38 -2.52
N LEU A 145 15.53 9.82 -3.48
CA LEU A 145 14.07 9.73 -3.42
C LEU A 145 13.62 8.87 -2.24
N ILE A 146 14.21 7.67 -2.08
CA ILE A 146 13.89 6.74 -0.99
C ILE A 146 14.07 7.45 0.35
N ARG A 147 15.24 8.07 0.58
CA ARG A 147 15.54 8.81 1.81
C ARG A 147 14.58 9.98 2.08
N ILE A 148 14.02 10.61 1.04
CA ILE A 148 13.01 11.67 1.22
C ILE A 148 11.68 11.04 1.62
N ARG A 149 11.27 9.96 0.97
CA ARG A 149 10.00 9.27 1.22
C ARG A 149 9.96 8.60 2.59
N GLU A 150 11.06 7.98 3.02
CA GLU A 150 11.23 7.41 4.36
C GLU A 150 11.08 8.47 5.45
N ARG A 151 11.66 9.66 5.27
CA ARG A 151 11.52 10.79 6.21
C ARG A 151 10.10 11.33 6.35
N THR A 152 9.20 10.96 5.43
CA THR A 152 7.79 11.35 5.44
C THR A 152 6.86 10.17 5.72
N ASP A 153 7.41 9.04 6.17
CA ASP A 153 6.71 7.76 6.38
C ASP A 153 5.96 7.24 5.14
N ALA A 154 6.29 7.76 3.96
CA ALA A 154 5.68 7.31 2.71
C ALA A 154 6.27 5.96 2.28
N TYR A 155 7.56 5.74 2.56
CA TYR A 155 8.24 4.46 2.38
C TYR A 155 8.62 3.90 3.75
N GLN A 156 8.31 2.63 3.98
CA GLN A 156 8.51 1.98 5.29
C GLN A 156 9.04 0.56 5.09
N LEU A 157 10.09 0.21 5.83
CA LEU A 157 10.57 -1.16 6.00
C LEU A 157 10.35 -1.56 7.46
N LEU A 158 9.40 -2.45 7.68
CA LEU A 158 8.91 -2.88 8.98
C LEU A 158 9.33 -4.34 9.22
N GLU A 159 10.59 -4.52 9.60
CA GLU A 159 11.12 -5.85 9.92
C GLU A 159 10.58 -6.38 11.24
N ASN A 160 10.33 -7.69 11.31
CA ASN A 160 9.74 -8.36 12.48
C ASN A 160 8.36 -7.79 12.90
N ALA A 161 7.67 -7.09 12.00
CA ALA A 161 6.37 -6.48 12.26
C ALA A 161 5.17 -7.39 11.94
N VAL A 162 5.42 -8.53 11.29
CA VAL A 162 4.39 -9.54 11.04
C VAL A 162 4.45 -10.60 12.13
N ALA A 163 3.48 -10.58 13.03
CA ALA A 163 3.32 -11.65 14.01
C ALA A 163 2.76 -12.88 13.31
N LEU A 164 3.44 -14.02 13.44
CA LEU A 164 3.06 -15.30 12.88
C LEU A 164 2.85 -16.32 14.01
N ASP A 165 1.60 -16.69 14.24
CA ASP A 165 1.18 -17.63 15.27
C ASP A 165 1.02 -19.04 14.66
N GLU A 166 1.73 -20.03 15.23
CA GLU A 166 1.67 -21.46 14.85
C GLU A 166 1.89 -21.74 13.35
N GLN A 167 2.70 -20.91 12.68
CA GLN A 167 2.89 -20.91 11.23
C GLN A 167 1.58 -20.82 10.41
N THR A 168 0.46 -20.44 11.03
CA THR A 168 -0.88 -20.56 10.45
C THR A 168 -1.57 -19.23 10.37
N LEU A 169 -1.59 -18.44 11.44
CA LEU A 169 -2.23 -17.13 11.47
C LEU A 169 -1.16 -16.05 11.44
N PHE A 170 -1.32 -15.05 10.58
CA PHE A 170 -0.46 -13.87 10.60
C PHE A 170 -1.27 -12.59 10.78
N ARG A 171 -0.65 -11.60 11.42
CA ARG A 171 -1.19 -10.25 11.55
C ARG A 171 -0.10 -9.18 11.52
N THR A 172 -0.43 -8.02 10.97
CA THR A 172 0.43 -6.83 11.01
C THR A 172 -0.40 -5.56 10.99
N ALA A 173 0.19 -4.46 11.45
CA ALA A 173 -0.37 -3.12 11.38
C ALA A 173 0.56 -2.24 10.54
N ILE A 174 0.00 -1.55 9.54
CA ILE A 174 0.76 -0.61 8.70
C ILE A 174 0.13 0.77 8.86
N SER A 175 0.93 1.72 9.32
CA SER A 175 0.52 3.10 9.49
C SER A 175 0.55 3.84 8.16
N LEU A 176 -0.59 4.41 7.79
CA LEU A 176 -0.70 5.28 6.62
C LEU A 176 -0.53 6.75 7.05
N PRO A 177 0.39 7.50 6.43
CA PRO A 177 0.61 8.91 6.75
C PRO A 177 -0.59 9.78 6.33
N ALA A 178 -0.69 11.01 6.82
CA ALA A 178 -1.80 11.92 6.47
C ALA A 178 -1.84 12.34 4.98
N ASN A 179 -0.70 12.31 4.29
CA ASN A 179 -0.54 12.80 2.92
C ASN A 179 -0.73 11.71 1.84
N LEU A 180 -1.74 10.84 2.02
CA LEU A 180 -2.05 9.79 1.05
C LEU A 180 -2.52 10.37 -0.28
N THR A 181 -2.15 9.66 -1.35
CA THR A 181 -2.68 9.93 -2.69
C THR A 181 -3.92 9.07 -2.90
N GLU A 182 -4.98 9.64 -3.47
CA GLU A 182 -6.17 8.86 -3.82
C GLU A 182 -5.86 7.82 -4.91
N GLY A 183 -6.37 6.60 -4.74
CA GLY A 183 -6.26 5.52 -5.72
C GLY A 183 -6.25 4.13 -5.10
N ALA A 184 -5.94 3.14 -5.93
CA ALA A 184 -5.86 1.74 -5.54
C ALA A 184 -4.50 1.43 -4.89
N TYR A 185 -4.51 0.95 -3.65
CA TYR A 185 -3.32 0.52 -2.94
C TYR A 185 -3.20 -1.00 -3.05
N LYS A 186 -2.25 -1.48 -3.85
CA LYS A 186 -2.03 -2.90 -4.08
C LYS A 186 -1.32 -3.51 -2.90
N THR A 187 -1.96 -4.48 -2.26
CA THR A 187 -1.42 -5.23 -1.14
C THR A 187 -1.08 -6.63 -1.61
N ARG A 188 0.20 -6.99 -1.55
CA ARG A 188 0.70 -8.33 -1.92
C ARG A 188 1.20 -9.04 -0.67
N ILE A 189 0.83 -10.29 -0.49
CA ILE A 189 1.32 -11.17 0.56
C ILE A 189 2.09 -12.30 -0.08
N PHE A 190 3.31 -12.52 0.38
CA PHE A 190 4.19 -13.60 -0.04
C PHE A 190 4.40 -14.52 1.17
N LEU A 191 4.09 -15.79 0.98
CA LEU A 191 4.53 -16.84 1.88
C LEU A 191 5.88 -17.33 1.41
N THR A 192 6.83 -17.44 2.33
CA THR A 192 8.19 -17.86 2.01
C THR A 192 8.64 -19.02 2.88
N ARG A 193 9.55 -19.84 2.34
CA ARG A 193 10.27 -20.88 3.09
C ARG A 193 11.73 -20.85 2.66
N GLU A 194 12.65 -20.76 3.61
CA GLU A 194 14.08 -20.55 3.33
C GLU A 194 14.34 -19.37 2.37
N GLY A 195 13.56 -18.30 2.53
CA GLY A 195 13.65 -17.13 1.66
C GLY A 195 13.04 -17.28 0.26
N ARG A 196 12.48 -18.44 -0.11
CA ARG A 196 11.83 -18.66 -1.41
C ARG A 196 10.32 -18.47 -1.33
N VAL A 197 9.71 -17.75 -2.28
CA VAL A 197 8.25 -17.58 -2.35
C VAL A 197 7.61 -18.91 -2.74
N VAL A 198 6.80 -19.45 -1.84
CA VAL A 198 6.01 -20.68 -2.05
C VAL A 198 4.57 -20.39 -2.46
N SER A 199 4.05 -19.21 -2.08
CA SER A 199 2.70 -18.77 -2.41
C SER A 199 2.64 -17.24 -2.45
N GLN A 200 1.81 -16.70 -3.33
CA GLN A 200 1.58 -15.26 -3.46
C GLN A 200 0.08 -15.00 -3.51
N PHE A 201 -0.37 -13.97 -2.80
CA PHE A 201 -1.74 -13.46 -2.85
C PHE A 201 -1.72 -11.94 -3.06
N GLU A 202 -2.70 -11.41 -3.81
CA GLU A 202 -2.84 -9.98 -4.07
C GLU A 202 -4.27 -9.52 -3.79
N THR A 203 -4.38 -8.34 -3.21
CA THR A 203 -5.63 -7.66 -2.93
C THR A 203 -5.44 -6.15 -3.06
N VAL A 204 -6.52 -5.39 -3.09
CA VAL A 204 -6.49 -3.94 -3.29
C VAL A 204 -7.26 -3.26 -2.17
N ILE A 205 -6.63 -2.24 -1.60
CA ILE A 205 -7.25 -1.33 -0.65
C ILE A 205 -7.61 -0.06 -1.40
N ASP A 206 -8.90 0.26 -1.49
CA ASP A 206 -9.36 1.46 -2.17
C ASP A 206 -9.22 2.68 -1.23
N VAL A 207 -8.31 3.59 -1.59
CA VAL A 207 -8.10 4.85 -0.87
C VAL A 207 -8.81 5.96 -1.63
N ARG A 208 -9.85 6.55 -1.03
CA ARG A 208 -10.67 7.57 -1.69
C ARG A 208 -10.88 8.77 -0.79
N LYS A 209 -10.97 9.96 -1.40
CA LYS A 209 -11.39 11.15 -0.69
C LYS A 209 -12.88 11.04 -0.37
N VAL A 210 -13.22 11.15 0.91
CA VAL A 210 -14.59 11.22 1.38
C VAL A 210 -14.78 12.54 2.13
N GLY A 211 -15.89 13.21 1.90
CA GLY A 211 -16.17 14.49 2.51
C GLY A 211 -17.65 14.75 2.63
N LEU A 212 -17.99 15.90 3.23
CA LEU A 212 -19.37 16.39 3.35
C LEU A 212 -20.10 16.32 2.00
N GLU A 213 -19.41 16.61 0.90
CA GLU A 213 -19.93 16.51 -0.46
C GLU A 213 -20.45 15.11 -0.81
N ARG A 214 -19.68 14.06 -0.48
CA ARG A 214 -20.10 12.67 -0.74
C ARG A 214 -21.21 12.23 0.21
N TRP A 215 -21.21 12.72 1.44
CA TRP A 215 -22.31 12.49 2.38
C TRP A 215 -23.60 13.15 1.92
N LEU A 216 -23.56 14.42 1.49
CA LEU A 216 -24.69 15.14 0.89
C LEU A 216 -25.16 14.48 -0.40
N PHE A 217 -24.23 14.07 -1.27
CA PHE A 217 -24.55 13.34 -2.50
C PHE A 217 -25.26 12.02 -2.18
N THR A 218 -24.73 11.24 -1.23
CA THR A 218 -25.32 9.96 -0.84
C THR A 218 -26.69 10.16 -0.18
N LEU A 219 -26.84 11.17 0.70
CA LEU A 219 -28.14 11.54 1.29
C LEU A 219 -29.15 11.95 0.23
N SER A 220 -28.78 12.81 -0.72
CA SER A 220 -29.70 13.24 -1.77
C SER A 220 -30.16 12.09 -2.67
N ARG A 221 -29.33 11.05 -2.85
CA ARG A 221 -29.63 9.90 -3.72
C ARG A 221 -30.33 8.75 -2.99
N GLN A 222 -29.93 8.43 -1.76
CA GLN A 222 -30.44 7.29 -1.00
C GLN A 222 -31.57 7.69 -0.03
N GLN A 223 -31.59 8.93 0.46
CA GLN A 223 -32.62 9.44 1.36
C GLN A 223 -33.08 10.87 0.94
N PRO A 224 -33.70 11.04 -0.25
CA PRO A 224 -34.01 12.36 -0.80
C PRO A 224 -34.90 13.22 0.12
N LEU A 225 -35.85 12.59 0.84
CA LEU A 225 -36.72 13.27 1.81
C LEU A 225 -35.93 13.88 2.98
N ALA A 226 -35.00 13.11 3.56
CA ALA A 226 -34.18 13.59 4.68
C ALA A 226 -33.27 14.73 4.24
N TYR A 227 -32.68 14.62 3.05
CA TYR A 227 -31.88 15.69 2.45
C TYR A 227 -32.71 16.97 2.26
N GLY A 228 -33.91 16.86 1.67
CA GLY A 228 -34.80 18.01 1.45
C GLY A 228 -35.21 18.72 2.75
N LEU A 229 -35.59 17.97 3.78
CA LEU A 229 -35.95 18.53 5.09
C LEU A 229 -34.76 19.22 5.76
N MET A 230 -33.57 18.62 5.71
CA MET A 230 -32.35 19.23 6.22
C MET A 230 -32.03 20.54 5.49
N SER A 231 -32.09 20.54 4.15
CA SER A 231 -31.87 21.73 3.34
C SER A 231 -32.85 22.85 3.68
N LEU A 232 -34.14 22.52 3.88
CA LEU A 232 -35.15 23.49 4.28
C LEU A 232 -34.87 24.08 5.67
N ALA A 233 -34.51 23.23 6.63
CA ALA A 233 -34.17 23.68 7.99
C ALA A 233 -32.96 24.64 7.98
N ILE A 234 -31.91 24.30 7.22
CA ILE A 234 -30.72 25.16 7.06
C ILE A 234 -31.10 26.50 6.41
N ALA A 235 -31.97 26.49 5.39
CA ALA A 235 -32.41 27.72 4.71
C ALA A 235 -33.19 28.65 5.65
N ILE A 236 -34.12 28.10 6.46
CA ILE A 236 -34.88 28.86 7.45
C ILE A 236 -33.94 29.47 8.51
N ALA A 237 -33.01 28.66 9.03
CA ALA A 237 -32.04 29.12 10.02
C ALA A 237 -31.13 30.23 9.47
N ALA A 238 -30.63 30.08 8.24
CA ALA A 238 -29.81 31.08 7.58
C ALA A 238 -30.57 32.39 7.34
N GLY A 239 -31.82 32.32 6.87
CA GLY A 239 -32.67 33.50 6.66
C GLY A 239 -32.94 34.25 7.97
N TRP A 240 -33.21 33.52 9.05
CA TRP A 240 -33.38 34.11 10.38
C TRP A 240 -32.09 34.75 10.90
N ALA A 241 -30.94 34.07 10.78
CA ALA A 241 -29.64 34.56 11.22
C ALA A 241 -29.23 35.84 10.46
N ALA A 242 -29.43 35.89 9.15
CA ALA A 242 -29.18 37.08 8.35
C ALA A 242 -30.05 38.26 8.81
N SER A 243 -31.35 38.02 9.03
CA SER A 243 -32.26 39.05 9.55
C SER A 243 -31.81 39.59 10.91
N ALA A 244 -31.37 38.71 11.81
CA ALA A 244 -30.84 39.09 13.11
C ALA A 244 -29.55 39.93 12.97
N ALA A 245 -28.61 39.51 12.13
CA ALA A 245 -27.35 40.23 11.88
C ALA A 245 -27.59 41.64 11.32
N PHE A 246 -28.48 41.79 10.32
CA PHE A 246 -28.84 43.10 9.78
C PHE A 246 -29.53 44.00 10.82
N ARG A 247 -30.30 43.43 11.73
CA ARG A 247 -30.94 44.17 12.81
C ARG A 247 -29.93 44.72 13.81
N VAL A 248 -28.88 43.95 14.11
CA VAL A 248 -27.78 44.39 14.98
C VAL A 248 -26.96 45.48 14.28
N LEU A 249 -26.62 45.29 13.01
CA LEU A 249 -25.81 46.25 12.24
C LEU A 249 -26.51 47.60 12.00
N ARG A 250 -27.85 47.63 12.00
CA ARG A 250 -28.63 48.89 11.93
C ARG A 250 -28.76 49.61 13.28
N ARG A 251 -28.42 48.93 14.38
CA ARG A 251 -28.48 49.48 15.75
C ARG A 251 -27.12 49.99 16.24
N THR A 252 -26.04 49.63 15.55
CA THR A 252 -24.70 50.21 15.66
C THR A 252 -24.57 51.40 14.72
#